data_AF-A0A317MF63-F1
#
_entry.id   AF-A0A317MF63-F1
#
_cell.length_a   1.000
_cell.length_b   1.000
_cell.length_c   1.000
_cell.angle_alpha   90.00
_cell.angle_beta   90.00
_cell.angle_gamma   90.00
#
_symmetry.space_group_name_H-M   'P 1'
#
loop_
_entity.id
_entity.type
_entity.pdbx_description
1 polymer ?
#
loop_
_entity_poly.entity_id
_entity_poly.type
_entity_poly.pdbx_seq_one_letter_code
_entity_poly.pdbx_strand_id
1 'polypeptide(L)'
;MLAKREPDSYPAPVPFLIDWEGTPQPGLGDLPALELLALRAEHPEPASLAPALGALGVDLDLREGPRALLEADLRGPRGEFVLR
;
A
#
# COMPACT_ATOMS: atom_id res chain seq x y z
N MET A 1 -14.73 -27.75 -9.47
CA MET A 1 -15.31 -26.41 -9.23
C MET A 1 -14.45 -25.75 -8.16
N LEU A 2 -13.59 -24.79 -8.52
CA LEU A 2 -12.79 -24.03 -7.56
C LEU A 2 -13.64 -22.85 -7.10
N ALA A 3 -14.26 -22.94 -5.92
CA ALA A 3 -14.84 -21.77 -5.29
C ALA A 3 -13.69 -20.91 -4.77
N LYS A 4 -13.62 -19.64 -5.22
CA LYS A 4 -12.71 -18.64 -4.65
C LYS A 4 -13.06 -18.51 -3.17
N ARG A 5 -12.17 -18.95 -2.28
CA ARG A 5 -12.34 -18.77 -0.83
C ARG A 5 -11.75 -17.40 -0.48
N GLU A 6 -12.63 -16.42 -0.30
CA GLU A 6 -12.25 -15.13 0.28
C GLU A 6 -11.82 -15.36 1.74
N PRO A 7 -10.71 -14.75 2.20
CA PRO A 7 -10.35 -14.78 3.60
C PRO A 7 -11.33 -13.94 4.43
N ASP A 8 -11.56 -14.32 5.70
CA ASP A 8 -12.41 -13.56 6.62
C ASP A 8 -11.84 -12.15 6.91
N SER A 9 -10.53 -11.96 6.71
CA SER A 9 -9.84 -10.68 6.77
C SER A 9 -8.61 -10.69 5.86
N TYR A 10 -8.35 -9.56 5.20
CA TYR A 10 -7.09 -9.34 4.49
C TYR A 10 -6.04 -8.82 5.46
N PRO A 11 -4.85 -9.44 5.53
CA PRO A 11 -3.78 -8.94 6.39
C PRO A 11 -3.38 -7.52 5.97
N ALA A 12 -3.30 -6.59 6.92
CA ALA A 12 -2.95 -5.20 6.65
C ALA A 12 -1.48 -4.94 7.01
N PRO A 13 -0.73 -4.12 6.25
CA PRO A 13 -1.12 -3.48 5.00
C PRO A 13 -0.62 -4.28 3.78
N VAL A 14 -1.31 -5.35 3.39
CA VAL A 14 -1.08 -5.99 2.08
C VAL A 14 -1.88 -5.21 1.01
N PRO A 15 -1.23 -4.75 -0.07
CA PRO A 15 -1.92 -4.02 -1.13
C PRO A 15 -2.83 -4.95 -1.95
N PHE A 16 -3.74 -4.35 -2.70
CA PHE A 16 -4.57 -5.06 -3.67
C PHE A 16 -4.21 -4.62 -5.09
N LEU A 17 -4.56 -5.46 -6.06
CA LEU A 17 -4.40 -5.16 -7.48
C LEU A 17 -5.71 -4.60 -8.03
N ILE A 18 -5.60 -3.55 -8.84
CA ILE A 18 -6.72 -2.99 -9.60
C ILE A 18 -6.37 -3.01 -11.08
N ASP A 19 -7.26 -3.61 -11.86
CA ASP A 19 -7.27 -3.50 -13.32
C ASP A 19 -8.31 -2.44 -13.70
N TRP A 20 -7.86 -1.41 -14.40
CA TRP A 20 -8.74 -0.34 -14.90
C TRP A 20 -9.36 -0.68 -16.25
N GLU A 21 -8.98 -1.82 -16.85
CA GLU A 21 -9.37 -2.25 -18.20
C GLU A 21 -9.17 -1.11 -19.23
N GLY A 22 -10.22 -0.74 -19.96
CA GLY A 22 -10.20 0.37 -20.92
C GLY A 22 -10.39 1.75 -20.29
N THR A 23 -10.60 1.83 -18.97
CA THR A 23 -10.81 3.10 -18.27
C THR A 23 -9.45 3.72 -17.92
N PRO A 24 -9.21 5.02 -18.19
CA PRO A 24 -7.99 5.68 -17.74
C PRO A 24 -7.87 5.64 -16.20
N GLN A 25 -6.68 5.34 -15.67
CA GLN A 25 -6.49 5.39 -14.22
C GLN A 25 -6.74 6.83 -13.72
N PRO A 26 -7.53 7.03 -12.63
CA PRO A 26 -7.96 8.36 -12.19
C PRO A 26 -6.81 9.32 -11.88
N GLY A 27 -5.65 8.80 -11.48
CA GLY A 27 -4.47 9.58 -11.13
C GLY A 27 -3.69 10.17 -12.30
N LEU A 28 -4.01 9.83 -13.57
CA LEU A 28 -3.33 10.38 -14.75
C LEU A 28 -4.00 11.64 -15.33
N GLY A 29 -5.10 12.09 -14.75
CA GLY A 29 -5.76 13.32 -15.17
C GLY A 29 -4.97 14.58 -14.80
N ASP A 30 -5.50 15.74 -15.20
CA ASP A 30 -5.00 17.05 -14.75
C ASP A 30 -5.44 17.31 -13.30
N LEU A 31 -4.64 16.81 -12.35
CA LEU A 31 -4.87 16.92 -10.91
C LEU A 31 -3.67 17.59 -10.25
N PRO A 32 -3.87 18.35 -9.16
CA PRO A 32 -2.77 18.76 -8.29
C PRO A 32 -2.00 17.54 -7.79
N ALA A 33 -0.69 17.52 -8.03
CA ALA A 33 0.17 16.40 -7.68
C ALA A 33 1.02 16.68 -6.42
N LEU A 34 1.32 15.61 -5.70
CA LEU A 34 2.35 15.55 -4.66
C LEU A 34 3.39 14.51 -5.09
N GLU A 35 4.65 14.75 -4.74
CA GLU A 35 5.72 13.76 -4.93
C GLU A 35 5.74 12.81 -3.72
N LEU A 36 5.65 11.50 -3.98
CA LEU A 36 5.84 10.46 -2.96
C LEU A 36 7.34 10.22 -2.78
N LEU A 37 7.88 10.63 -1.63
CA LEU A 37 9.29 10.49 -1.31
C LEU A 37 9.62 9.12 -0.71
N ALA A 38 8.73 8.61 0.15
CA ALA A 38 8.84 7.29 0.76
C ALA A 38 7.48 6.75 1.19
N LEU A 39 7.35 5.42 1.21
CA LEU A 39 6.20 4.71 1.72
C LEU A 39 6.69 3.60 2.65
N ARG A 40 6.19 3.56 3.88
CA ARG A 40 6.58 2.60 4.92
C ARG A 40 5.37 2.05 5.63
N ALA A 41 5.52 0.88 6.22
CA ALA A 41 4.46 0.23 6.98
C ALA A 41 4.95 -0.27 8.33
N GLU A 42 4.02 -0.37 9.28
CA GLU A 42 4.21 -1.07 10.54
C GLU A 42 3.20 -2.21 10.66
N HIS A 43 3.60 -3.32 11.31
CA HIS A 43 2.70 -4.42 11.67
C HIS A 43 3.19 -5.11 12.95
N PRO A 44 2.31 -5.66 13.82
CA PRO A 44 2.74 -6.40 15.03
C PRO A 44 3.55 -7.66 14.72
N GLU A 45 3.35 -8.25 13.54
CA GLU A 45 4.08 -9.43 13.09
C GLU A 45 4.48 -9.24 11.62
N PRO A 46 5.57 -8.51 11.30
CA PRO A 46 5.94 -8.19 9.91
C PRO A 46 6.18 -9.44 9.04
N ALA A 47 6.79 -10.46 9.63
CA ALA A 47 7.14 -11.69 8.95
C ALA A 47 5.92 -12.47 8.44
N SER A 48 4.74 -12.31 9.05
CA SER A 48 3.51 -12.97 8.59
C SER A 48 3.00 -12.41 7.26
N LEU A 49 3.46 -11.21 6.85
CA LEU A 49 3.08 -10.57 5.58
C LEU A 49 3.97 -10.99 4.41
N ALA A 50 5.15 -11.56 4.67
CA ALA A 50 6.14 -11.89 3.64
C ALA A 50 5.60 -12.80 2.51
N PRO A 51 4.79 -13.84 2.78
CA PRO A 51 4.22 -14.66 1.71
C PRO A 51 3.28 -13.87 0.77
N ALA A 52 2.46 -12.98 1.33
CA ALA A 52 1.51 -12.18 0.56
C ALA A 52 2.21 -11.08 -0.25
N LEU A 53 3.14 -10.35 0.36
CA LEU A 53 3.93 -9.33 -0.32
C LEU A 53 4.81 -9.95 -1.43
N GLY A 54 5.42 -11.10 -1.16
CA GLY A 54 6.19 -11.85 -2.15
C GLY A 54 5.35 -12.33 -3.33
N ALA A 55 4.11 -12.78 -3.08
CA ALA A 55 3.18 -13.18 -4.14
C ALA A 55 2.77 -11.99 -5.04
N LEU A 56 2.76 -10.77 -4.51
CA LEU A 56 2.48 -9.54 -5.25
C LEU A 56 3.72 -8.91 -5.89
N GLY A 57 4.92 -9.40 -5.57
CA GLY A 57 6.19 -8.80 -6.02
C GLY A 57 6.43 -7.41 -5.43
N VAL A 58 5.89 -7.13 -4.25
CA VAL A 58 5.99 -5.82 -3.59
C VAL A 58 7.15 -5.81 -2.60
N ASP A 59 8.03 -4.82 -2.77
CA ASP A 59 9.03 -4.45 -1.77
C ASP A 59 8.50 -3.26 -0.95
N LEU A 60 8.19 -3.49 0.32
CA LEU A 60 7.63 -2.50 1.24
C LEU A 60 8.55 -2.41 2.47
N ASP A 61 8.99 -1.20 2.82
CA ASP A 61 9.71 -0.94 4.08
C ASP A 61 8.76 -1.20 5.26
N LEU A 62 8.73 -2.45 5.70
CA LEU A 62 7.84 -2.96 6.74
C LEU A 62 8.62 -3.15 8.05
N ARG A 63 8.11 -2.54 9.11
CA ARG A 63 8.73 -2.56 10.45
C ARG A 63 7.79 -3.17 11.48
N GLU A 64 8.36 -3.65 12.58
CA GLU A 64 7.55 -4.07 13.72
C GLU A 64 6.95 -2.84 14.41
N GLY A 65 5.66 -2.88 14.71
CA GLY A 65 4.96 -1.81 15.42
C GLY A 65 3.68 -2.32 16.09
N PRO A 66 3.08 -1.55 17.00
CA PRO A 66 2.00 -2.02 17.86
C PRO A 66 0.67 -2.30 17.13
N ARG A 67 0.54 -1.85 15.88
CA ARG A 67 -0.65 -2.01 15.03
C ARG A 67 -0.27 -1.84 13.56
N ALA A 68 -1.15 -2.27 12.67
CA ALA A 68 -1.04 -1.93 11.25
C ALA A 68 -1.10 -0.41 11.06
N LEU A 69 -0.12 0.11 10.30
CA LEU A 69 -0.01 1.52 9.92
C LEU A 69 0.65 1.64 8.56
N LEU A 70 0.25 2.65 7.77
CA LEU A 70 0.93 3.06 6.55
C LEU A 70 1.34 4.52 6.71
N GLU A 71 2.61 4.82 6.44
CA GLU A 71 3.18 6.16 6.51
C GLU A 71 3.74 6.56 5.14
N ALA A 72 3.45 7.78 4.71
CA ALA A 72 3.98 8.35 3.48
C ALA A 72 4.66 9.70 3.73
N ASP A 73 5.90 9.82 3.25
CA ASP A 73 6.60 11.10 3.17
C ASP A 73 6.26 11.76 1.83
N LEU A 74 5.71 12.96 1.87
CA LEU A 74 5.18 13.67 0.71
C LEU A 74 5.83 15.04 0.55
N ARG A 75 6.09 15.45 -0.69
CA ARG A 75 6.50 16.83 -1.03
C ARG A 75 5.41 17.53 -1.84
N GLY A 76 5.09 18.76 -1.46
CA GLY A 76 4.15 19.61 -2.19
C GLY A 76 4.46 21.10 -2.08
N PRO A 77 3.54 21.97 -2.54
CA PRO A 77 3.75 23.42 -2.58
C PRO A 77 4.02 24.09 -1.21
N ARG A 78 3.73 23.40 -0.11
CA ARG A 78 3.97 23.87 1.26
C ARG A 78 5.23 23.25 1.91
N GLY A 79 6.05 22.55 1.13
CA GLY A 79 7.19 21.80 1.63
C GLY A 79 6.88 20.31 1.83
N GLU A 80 7.68 19.68 2.69
CA GLU A 80 7.60 18.25 3.00
C GLU A 80 6.73 17.99 4.23
N PHE A 81 5.98 16.89 4.22
CA PHE A 81 5.11 16.48 5.33
C PHE A 81 4.88 14.98 5.33
N VAL A 82 4.50 14.45 6.49
CA VAL A 82 4.24 13.03 6.72
C VAL A 82 2.74 12.79 6.87
N LEU A 83 2.21 11.77 6.19
CA LEU A 83 0.83 11.28 6.32
C LEU A 83 0.85 9.91 7.02
N ARG A 84 0.00 9.71 8.03
CA ARG A 84 -0.14 8.48 8.83
C ARG A 84 -1.61 8.18 9.13
#